data_AF-A0A8S3ERZ8-F1
#
_entry.id   AF-A0A8S3ERZ8-F1
#
_cell.length_a   1.000
_cell.length_b   1.000
_cell.length_c   1.000
_cell.angle_alpha   90.00
_cell.angle_beta   90.00
_cell.angle_gamma   90.00
#
_symmetry.space_group_name_H-M   'P 1'
#
loop_
_entity.id
_entity.type
_entity.pdbx_description
1 polymer ?
#
loop_
_entity_poly.entity_id
_entity_poly.type
_entity_poly.pdbx_seq_one_letter_code
_entity_poly.pdbx_strand_id
1 'polypeptide(L)'
;MALTSIYSTQGIHTKHVEIPFSSSPPQVHDISYTNKSNTPESPDFSDSTLLEDQQQQQLSDLIRLFSNVFSTNPGRTNKIQHHIDIQPGNKSRNSAPYRYSPARRQIIESNLSEMLQE
;
A
#
# COMPACT_ATOMS: atom_id res chain seq x y z
N MET A 1 21.76 -32.92 -0.96
CA MET A 1 20.56 -33.77 -0.81
C MET A 1 20.27 -33.91 0.66
N ALA A 2 19.18 -33.30 1.15
CA ALA A 2 18.66 -33.57 2.49
C ALA A 2 17.13 -33.53 2.41
N LEU A 3 16.51 -34.71 2.38
CA LEU A 3 15.07 -34.89 2.52
C LEU A 3 14.77 -34.98 4.00
N THR A 4 13.97 -34.05 4.54
CA THR A 4 13.41 -34.18 5.89
C THR A 4 11.95 -34.57 5.75
N SER A 5 11.67 -35.84 6.04
CA SER A 5 10.31 -36.40 6.11
C SER A 5 9.70 -36.04 7.45
N ILE A 6 8.52 -35.42 7.44
CA ILE A 6 7.64 -35.32 8.61
C ILE A 6 6.37 -36.10 8.31
N TYR A 7 6.21 -37.25 8.97
CA TYR A 7 4.98 -38.03 8.89
C TYR A 7 3.95 -37.46 9.87
N SER A 8 2.72 -37.27 9.38
CA SER A 8 1.53 -37.22 10.24
C SER A 8 0.45 -38.08 9.58
N THR A 9 0.17 -39.22 10.20
CA THR A 9 -0.84 -40.19 9.78
C THR A 9 -2.20 -39.74 10.28
N GLN A 10 -3.06 -39.23 9.39
CA GLN A 10 -4.50 -39.56 9.41
C GLN A 10 -5.00 -39.59 7.97
N GLY A 11 -5.64 -40.70 7.60
CA GLY A 11 -5.90 -41.07 6.23
C GLY A 11 -6.80 -40.09 5.48
N ILE A 12 -6.22 -39.38 4.50
CA ILE A 12 -6.88 -38.84 3.33
C ILE A 12 -5.86 -38.92 2.19
N HIS A 13 -6.29 -39.44 1.04
CA HIS A 13 -5.47 -39.63 -0.16
C HIS A 13 -4.71 -38.35 -0.55
N THR A 14 -3.41 -38.29 -0.26
CA THR A 14 -2.54 -37.14 -0.57
C THR A 14 -2.22 -37.13 -2.06
N LYS A 15 -2.91 -36.29 -2.85
CA LYS A 15 -2.43 -35.95 -4.19
C LYS A 15 -1.21 -35.05 -4.03
N HIS A 16 -0.05 -35.54 -4.45
CA HIS A 16 1.17 -34.75 -4.58
C HIS A 16 0.93 -33.66 -5.63
N VAL A 17 0.64 -32.44 -5.19
CA VAL A 17 0.67 -31.26 -6.06
C VAL A 17 2.03 -30.62 -5.84
N GLU A 18 2.97 -30.92 -6.74
CA GLU A 18 4.24 -30.19 -6.81
C GLU A 18 3.92 -28.78 -7.31
N ILE A 19 3.84 -27.81 -6.40
CA ILE A 19 3.92 -26.41 -6.78
C ILE A 19 5.42 -26.14 -6.96
N PRO A 20 5.90 -25.88 -8.19
CA PRO A 20 7.31 -25.55 -8.39
C PRO A 20 7.61 -24.29 -7.59
N PHE A 21 8.55 -24.39 -6.65
CA PHE A 21 9.14 -23.21 -6.01
C PHE A 21 9.83 -22.39 -7.10
N SER A 22 9.23 -21.26 -7.47
CA SER A 22 9.89 -20.28 -8.32
C SER A 22 11.12 -19.76 -7.57
N SER A 23 12.31 -20.06 -8.10
CA SER A 23 13.60 -19.62 -7.55
C SER A 23 13.90 -18.15 -7.85
N SER A 24 12.99 -17.44 -8.51
CA SER A 24 13.15 -16.02 -8.79
C SER A 24 13.11 -15.21 -7.49
N PRO A 25 14.12 -14.37 -7.22
CA PRO A 25 14.04 -13.39 -6.15
C PRO A 25 12.76 -12.55 -6.31
N PRO A 26 12.07 -12.18 -5.22
CA PRO A 26 10.97 -11.23 -5.32
C PRO A 26 11.50 -9.96 -6.00
N GLN A 27 10.94 -9.64 -7.16
CA GLN A 27 11.25 -8.42 -7.88
C GLN A 27 10.77 -7.25 -7.01
N VAL A 28 11.71 -6.58 -6.35
CA VAL A 28 11.43 -5.33 -5.64
C VAL A 28 11.31 -4.27 -6.73
N HIS A 29 10.09 -3.99 -7.15
CA HIS A 29 9.84 -2.83 -7.98
C HIS A 29 10.01 -1.59 -7.10
N ASP A 30 10.95 -0.72 -7.47
CA ASP A 30 11.08 0.60 -6.88
C ASP A 30 9.82 1.40 -7.23
N ILE A 31 8.82 1.38 -6.35
CA ILE A 31 7.70 2.30 -6.45
C ILE A 31 8.21 3.64 -5.93
N SER A 32 8.69 4.48 -6.83
CA SER A 32 9.01 5.87 -6.52
C SER A 32 7.71 6.66 -6.33
N TYR A 33 7.26 6.75 -5.08
CA TYR A 33 6.28 7.77 -4.70
C TYR A 33 7.00 9.12 -4.74
N THR A 34 6.70 9.91 -5.76
CA THR A 34 7.15 11.31 -5.78
C THR A 34 6.29 12.06 -4.76
N ASN A 35 6.88 12.32 -3.59
CA ASN A 35 6.26 13.19 -2.58
C ASN A 35 6.22 14.62 -3.15
N LYS A 36 5.13 14.94 -3.83
CA LYS A 36 4.81 16.30 -4.24
C LYS A 36 4.40 17.09 -3.01
N SER A 37 4.96 18.30 -2.92
CA SER A 37 4.70 19.34 -1.93
C SER A 37 3.20 19.50 -1.60
N ASN A 38 2.88 19.66 -0.31
CA ASN A 38 1.53 19.88 0.22
C ASN A 38 0.90 21.24 -0.15
N THR A 39 1.52 22.00 -1.03
CA THR A 39 0.98 23.27 -1.52
C THR A 39 0.10 22.96 -2.73
N PRO A 40 -1.16 23.42 -2.80
CA PRO A 40 -1.91 23.38 -4.04
C PRO A 40 -1.22 24.31 -5.03
N GLU A 41 -0.26 23.77 -5.76
CA GLU A 41 0.36 24.45 -6.90
C GLU A 41 -0.76 24.77 -7.88
N SER A 42 -0.76 26.00 -8.41
CA SER A 42 -1.71 26.39 -9.43
C SER A 42 -1.67 25.37 -10.56
N PRO A 43 -2.81 24.83 -11.01
CA PRO A 43 -2.84 23.88 -12.11
C PRO A 43 -2.14 24.46 -13.33
N ASP A 44 -1.23 23.69 -13.92
CA ASP A 44 -0.55 24.04 -15.16
C ASP A 44 -1.52 23.84 -16.34
N PHE A 45 -1.77 24.92 -17.08
CA PHE A 45 -2.67 24.92 -18.24
C PHE A 45 -1.94 24.84 -19.58
N SER A 46 -0.61 24.69 -19.58
CA SER A 46 0.23 24.71 -20.80
C SER A 46 -0.19 23.67 -21.85
N ASP A 47 -0.69 22.51 -21.41
CA ASP A 47 -1.16 21.42 -22.27
C ASP A 47 -2.71 21.36 -22.40
N SER A 48 -3.44 22.38 -21.93
CA SER A 48 -4.90 22.35 -21.88
C SER A 48 -5.56 22.88 -23.16
N THR A 49 -6.77 22.38 -23.46
CA THR A 49 -7.62 22.91 -24.54
C THR A 49 -8.48 24.09 -24.11
N LEU A 50 -8.35 24.57 -22.86
CA LEU A 50 -9.07 25.74 -22.36
C LEU A 50 -8.43 27.00 -22.97
N LEU A 51 -9.07 27.51 -24.02
CA LEU A 51 -8.57 28.64 -24.82
C LEU A 51 -8.84 30.00 -24.16
N GLU A 52 -9.80 30.09 -23.24
CA GLU A 52 -10.21 31.34 -22.60
C GLU A 52 -9.66 31.46 -21.18
N ASP A 53 -8.99 32.58 -20.89
CA ASP A 53 -8.46 32.91 -19.56
C ASP A 53 -9.53 32.85 -18.46
N GLN A 54 -10.78 33.19 -18.80
CA GLN A 54 -11.91 33.12 -17.88
C GLN A 54 -12.21 31.68 -17.44
N GLN A 55 -12.10 30.70 -18.34
CA GLN A 55 -12.35 29.30 -18.04
C GLN A 55 -11.24 28.72 -17.14
N GLN A 56 -10.00 29.08 -17.43
CA GLN A 56 -8.84 28.71 -16.62
C GLN A 56 -8.99 29.27 -15.19
N GLN A 57 -9.36 30.54 -15.07
CA GLN A 57 -9.59 31.19 -13.78
C GLN A 57 -10.72 30.51 -12.98
N GLN A 58 -11.85 30.20 -13.63
CA GLN A 58 -12.97 29.50 -12.99
C GLN A 58 -12.57 28.12 -12.47
N LEU A 59 -11.75 27.38 -13.23
CA LEU A 59 -11.26 26.07 -12.82
C LEU A 59 -10.26 26.17 -11.66
N SER A 60 -9.33 27.13 -11.70
CA SER A 60 -8.44 27.41 -10.57
C SER A 60 -9.22 27.76 -9.30
N ASP A 61 -10.28 28.55 -9.42
CA ASP A 61 -11.14 28.90 -8.30
C ASP A 61 -11.90 27.69 -7.74
N LEU A 62 -12.38 26.77 -8.60
CA LEU A 62 -13.00 25.51 -8.16
C LEU A 62 -12.01 24.59 -7.45
N ILE A 63 -10.81 24.41 -7.99
CA ILE A 63 -9.77 23.57 -7.39
C ILE A 63 -9.38 24.12 -6.02
N ARG A 64 -9.29 25.46 -5.90
CA ARG A 64 -9.03 26.14 -4.63
C ARG A 64 -10.19 25.97 -3.65
N LEU A 65 -11.44 26.07 -4.11
CA LEU A 65 -12.64 25.91 -3.28
C LEU A 65 -12.76 24.49 -2.71
N PHE A 66 -12.41 23.49 -3.51
CA PHE A 66 -12.45 22.07 -3.14
C PHE A 66 -11.04 21.51 -2.90
N SER A 67 -10.12 22.30 -2.35
CA SER A 67 -8.71 21.93 -2.16
C SER A 67 -8.53 20.66 -1.34
N ASN A 68 -9.46 20.37 -0.42
CA ASN A 68 -9.51 19.14 0.36
C ASN A 68 -9.73 17.87 -0.49
N VAL A 69 -10.44 17.97 -1.62
CA VAL A 69 -10.69 16.85 -2.55
C VAL A 69 -9.45 16.55 -3.37
N PHE A 70 -8.67 17.58 -3.70
CA PHE A 70 -7.44 17.47 -4.49
C PHE A 70 -6.17 17.35 -3.63
N SER A 71 -6.33 17.18 -2.32
CA SER A 71 -5.20 16.96 -1.42
C SER A 71 -4.52 15.61 -1.73
N THR A 72 -3.20 15.59 -1.66
CA THR A 72 -2.39 14.37 -1.67
C THR A 72 -2.53 13.57 -0.38
N ASN A 73 -3.03 14.19 0.70
CA ASN A 73 -3.24 13.53 1.97
C ASN A 73 -4.44 12.57 1.87
N PRO A 74 -4.32 11.34 2.40
CA PRO A 74 -5.41 10.40 2.39
C PRO A 74 -6.61 10.94 3.18
N GLY A 75 -7.81 10.78 2.62
CA GLY A 75 -9.05 11.14 3.29
C GLY A 75 -9.49 10.09 4.32
N ARG A 76 -10.12 10.53 5.42
CA ARG A 76 -10.78 9.64 6.39
C ARG A 76 -12.30 9.65 6.21
N THR A 77 -12.93 8.48 6.27
CA THR A 77 -14.39 8.33 6.22
C THR A 77 -14.91 7.62 7.46
N ASN A 78 -16.03 8.10 7.99
CA ASN A 78 -16.77 7.46 9.09
C ASN A 78 -18.00 6.70 8.58
N LYS A 79 -18.20 6.60 7.26
CA LYS A 79 -19.39 5.96 6.67
C LYS A 79 -19.41 4.45 6.80
N ILE A 80 -18.23 3.83 6.96
CA ILE A 80 -18.07 2.38 7.05
C ILE A 80 -17.16 2.09 8.24
N GLN A 81 -17.60 1.18 9.10
CA GLN A 81 -16.77 0.58 10.13
C GLN A 81 -16.63 -0.90 9.80
N HIS A 82 -15.40 -1.34 9.53
CA HIS A 82 -15.15 -2.74 9.23
C HIS A 82 -15.23 -3.57 10.52
N HIS A 83 -16.03 -4.62 10.48
CA HIS A 83 -15.99 -5.71 11.44
C HIS A 83 -15.30 -6.90 10.77
N ILE A 84 -14.31 -7.49 11.43
CA ILE A 84 -13.60 -8.67 10.93
C ILE A 84 -14.05 -9.86 11.75
N ASP A 85 -14.87 -10.72 11.15
CA ASP A 85 -15.36 -11.94 11.80
C ASP A 85 -14.21 -12.93 12.03
N ILE A 86 -14.08 -13.39 13.27
CA ILE A 86 -13.12 -14.44 13.64
C ILE A 86 -13.88 -15.74 13.89
N GLN A 87 -13.44 -16.83 13.27
CA GLN A 87 -14.08 -18.13 13.46
C GLN A 87 -14.06 -18.56 14.94
N PRO A 88 -15.16 -19.13 15.47
CA PRO A 88 -15.22 -19.62 16.84
C PRO A 88 -14.10 -20.62 17.15
N GLY A 89 -13.45 -20.47 18.31
CA GLY A 89 -12.36 -21.35 18.75
C GLY A 89 -10.97 -20.98 18.23
N ASN A 90 -10.84 -19.98 17.36
CA ASN A 90 -9.53 -19.48 16.94
C ASN A 90 -8.78 -18.78 18.08
N LYS A 91 -7.44 -18.89 18.06
CA LYS A 91 -6.53 -18.27 19.03
C LYS A 91 -5.59 -17.30 18.33
N SER A 92 -5.18 -16.25 19.04
CA SER A 92 -4.19 -15.29 18.55
C SER A 92 -2.85 -15.99 18.29
N ARG A 93 -2.27 -15.77 17.11
CA ARG A 93 -0.93 -16.25 16.78
C ARG A 93 0.08 -15.13 17.02
N ASN A 94 1.00 -15.35 17.96
CA ASN A 94 2.15 -14.49 18.15
C ASN A 94 3.38 -15.17 17.53
N SER A 95 3.94 -14.57 16.49
CA SER A 95 5.15 -15.05 15.83
C SER A 95 6.21 -13.96 15.85
N ALA A 96 7.46 -14.34 16.11
CA ALA A 96 8.58 -13.41 16.08
C ALA A 96 8.69 -12.75 14.69
N PRO A 97 8.91 -11.43 14.62
CA PRO A 97 9.15 -10.75 13.35
C PRO A 97 10.38 -11.31 12.63
N TYR A 98 10.33 -11.35 11.31
CA TYR A 98 11.50 -11.70 10.50
C TYR A 98 12.59 -10.65 10.65
N ARG A 99 13.85 -11.09 10.52
CA ARG A 99 14.99 -10.18 10.52
C ARG A 99 15.12 -9.52 9.15
N TYR A 100 15.42 -8.23 9.17
CA TYR A 100 15.70 -7.42 7.96
C TYR A 100 17.11 -6.83 8.03
N SER A 101 17.71 -6.64 6.84
CA SER A 101 19.00 -5.96 6.68
C SER A 101 18.91 -4.49 7.12
N PRO A 102 20.03 -3.86 7.51
CA PRO A 102 20.03 -2.45 7.92
C PRO A 102 19.44 -1.50 6.87
N ALA A 103 19.77 -1.68 5.60
CA ALA A 103 19.24 -0.86 4.50
C ALA A 103 17.71 -0.96 4.39
N ARG A 104 17.14 -2.17 4.48
CA ARG A 104 15.68 -2.35 4.45
C ARG A 104 14.99 -1.77 5.68
N ARG A 105 15.64 -1.87 6.85
CA ARG A 105 15.11 -1.26 8.08
C ARG A 105 14.94 0.24 7.90
N GLN A 106 15.97 0.93 7.38
CA GLN A 106 15.91 2.38 7.20
C GLN A 106 14.75 2.83 6.30
N ILE A 107 14.48 2.09 5.22
CA ILE A 107 13.34 2.38 4.33
C ILE A 107 12.00 2.20 5.06
N ILE A 108 11.85 1.10 5.81
CA ILE A 108 10.63 0.83 6.59
C ILE A 108 10.41 1.94 7.62
N GLU A 109 11.44 2.32 8.37
CA GLU A 109 11.33 3.36 9.40
C GLU A 109 10.96 4.73 8.80
N SER A 110 11.49 5.07 7.61
CA SER A 110 11.14 6.30 6.90
C SER A 110 9.65 6.33 6.55
N ASN A 111 9.14 5.28 5.90
CA ASN A 111 7.73 5.21 5.52
C ASN A 111 6.81 5.15 6.74
N LEU A 112 7.22 4.44 7.80
CA LEU A 112 6.45 4.37 9.03
C LEU A 112 6.37 5.73 9.73
N SER A 113 7.47 6.48 9.73
CA SER A 113 7.50 7.85 10.28
C SER A 113 6.54 8.77 9.51
N GLU A 114 6.47 8.64 8.19
CA GLU A 114 5.50 9.37 7.36
C GLU A 114 4.06 8.98 7.70
N MET A 115 3.75 7.68 7.78
CA MET A 115 2.41 7.20 8.12
C MET A 115 1.93 7.57 9.53
N LEU A 116 2.86 7.80 10.47
CA LEU A 116 2.54 8.14 11.87
C LEU A 116 2.47 9.64 12.14
N GLN A 117 2.84 10.50 11.19
CA GLN A 117 2.82 11.96 11.34
C GLN A 117 1.46 12.61 11.06
N GLU A 118 0.41 11.81 10.81
CA GLU A 118 -0.98 12.26 10.60
C GLU A 118 -1.71 12.72 11.88
#